data_AF-A0A1V1WR29-F1
#
_entry.id   AF-A0A1V1WR29-F1
#
_cell.length_a   1.000
_cell.length_b   1.000
_cell.length_c   1.000
_cell.angle_alpha   90.00
_cell.angle_beta   90.00
_cell.angle_gamma   90.00
#
_symmetry.space_group_name_H-M   'P 1'
#
loop_
_entity.id
_entity.type
_entity.pdbx_description
1 polymer ?
#
loop_
_entity_poly.entity_id
_entity_poly.type
_entity_poly.pdbx_seq_one_letter_code
_entity_poly.pdbx_strand_id
1 'polypeptide(L)'
;MANVQHAKEVLKEIRRDGDIDAIVYNIEDTGAADTGYQISHDLGREPVGCLLQLKDRACDVYKGSTWEINTIEVKFTIANANVNIRIW
;
A
#
# COMPACT_ATOMS: atom_id res chain seq x y z
N MET A 1 17.74 6.59 -17.61
CA MET A 1 16.98 5.38 -17.24
C MET A 1 16.57 5.55 -15.79
N ALA A 2 15.27 5.71 -15.51
CA ALA A 2 14.79 5.97 -14.16
C ALA A 2 14.72 4.65 -13.37
N ASN A 3 15.47 4.56 -12.28
CA ASN A 3 15.41 3.45 -11.33
C ASN A 3 14.07 3.54 -10.57
N VAL A 4 13.10 2.73 -10.96
CA VAL A 4 11.91 2.49 -10.16
C VAL A 4 12.30 1.47 -9.09
N GLN A 5 12.76 1.96 -7.93
CA GLN A 5 12.95 1.13 -6.75
C GLN A 5 11.57 0.61 -6.33
N HIS A 6 11.26 -0.62 -6.72
CA HIS A 6 10.09 -1.32 -6.24
C HIS A 6 10.29 -1.59 -4.76
N ALA A 7 9.37 -1.11 -3.92
CA ALA A 7 9.24 -1.63 -2.57
C ALA A 7 9.12 -3.15 -2.66
N LYS A 8 9.91 -3.88 -1.88
CA LYS A 8 9.78 -5.33 -1.82
C LYS A 8 8.47 -5.64 -1.09
N GLU A 9 7.47 -6.12 -1.83
CA GLU A 9 6.26 -6.74 -1.27
C GLU A 9 6.66 -8.08 -0.66
N VAL A 10 6.50 -8.25 0.66
CA VAL A 10 6.99 -9.47 1.33
C VAL A 10 5.89 -10.43 1.77
N LEU A 11 4.66 -9.97 2.01
CA LEU A 11 3.56 -10.86 2.40
C LEU A 11 2.20 -10.31 1.94
N LYS A 12 1.39 -11.18 1.30
CA LYS A 12 -0.05 -11.00 1.07
C LYS A 12 -0.80 -11.93 2.04
N GLU A 13 -1.35 -11.39 3.12
CA GLU A 13 -2.33 -12.13 3.94
C GLU A 13 -3.72 -11.53 3.69
N ILE A 14 -4.64 -12.34 3.16
CA ILE A 14 -6.06 -11.96 3.08
C ILE A 14 -6.63 -12.09 4.49
N ARG A 15 -7.06 -10.98 5.10
CA ARG A 15 -7.75 -10.98 6.39
C ARG A 15 -9.17 -10.48 6.22
N ARG A 16 -10.14 -11.30 6.63
CA ARG A 16 -11.55 -10.90 6.74
C ARG A 16 -11.81 -10.31 8.13
N ASP A 17 -11.79 -8.99 8.24
CA ASP A 17 -12.31 -8.28 9.41
C ASP A 17 -13.76 -7.85 9.11
N GLY A 18 -14.73 -8.73 9.38
CA GLY A 18 -16.16 -8.47 9.10
C GLY A 18 -16.56 -8.70 7.64
N ASP A 19 -17.48 -7.88 7.10
CA ASP A 19 -18.04 -7.98 5.73
C ASP A 19 -17.16 -7.39 4.62
N ILE A 20 -15.99 -6.85 4.96
CA ILE A 20 -15.11 -6.19 3.99
C ILE A 20 -13.83 -7.01 3.85
N ASP A 21 -13.70 -7.74 2.74
CA ASP A 21 -12.44 -8.38 2.35
C ASP A 21 -11.34 -7.30 2.29
N ALA A 22 -10.25 -7.55 3.02
CA ALA A 22 -9.09 -6.67 3.08
C ALA A 22 -7.80 -7.48 2.86
N ILE A 23 -6.81 -6.84 2.26
CA ILE A 23 -5.49 -7.42 2.04
C ILE A 23 -4.48 -6.57 2.80
N VAL A 24 -3.56 -7.24 3.48
CA VAL A 24 -2.43 -6.60 4.16
C VAL A 24 -1.17 -6.83 3.34
N TYR A 25 -0.43 -5.74 3.11
CA TYR A 25 0.87 -5.73 2.45
C TYR A 25 1.94 -5.27 3.41
N ASN A 26 3.06 -5.99 3.45
CA ASN A 26 4.30 -5.51 4.03
C ASN A 26 5.15 -4.83 2.94
N ILE A 27 5.54 -3.58 3.18
CA ILE A 27 6.37 -2.73 2.34
C ILE A 27 7.66 -2.47 3.11
N GLU A 28 8.76 -3.09 2.69
CA GLU A 28 10.05 -2.98 3.40
C GLU A 28 10.70 -1.61 3.27
N ASP A 29 10.42 -0.90 2.18
CA ASP A 29 10.96 0.42 1.85
C ASP A 29 9.92 1.22 1.05
N THR A 30 9.37 2.29 1.65
CA THR A 30 8.39 3.17 1.00
C THR A 30 8.96 4.00 -0.17
N GLY A 31 10.27 3.96 -0.42
CA GLY A 31 10.93 4.75 -1.45
C GLY A 31 11.05 6.21 -1.06
N ALA A 32 10.87 7.12 -2.02
CA ALA A 32 10.89 8.56 -1.77
C ALA A 32 9.57 9.05 -1.17
N ALA A 33 9.64 9.99 -0.23
CA ALA A 33 8.47 10.63 0.36
C ALA A 33 7.57 11.25 -0.73
N ASP A 34 6.26 11.20 -0.49
CA ASP A 34 5.18 11.76 -1.32
C ASP A 34 5.18 11.30 -2.80
N THR A 35 5.86 10.18 -3.08
CA THR A 35 5.91 9.58 -4.42
C THR A 35 4.85 8.49 -4.54
N GLY A 36 4.17 8.46 -5.69
CA GLY A 36 3.12 7.48 -6.00
C GLY A 36 3.68 6.07 -6.14
N TYR A 37 3.07 5.12 -5.43
CA TYR A 37 3.37 3.70 -5.48
C TYR A 37 2.11 2.92 -5.87
N GLN A 38 2.20 2.06 -6.87
CA GLN A 38 1.08 1.21 -7.29
C GLN A 38 1.17 -0.16 -6.59
N ILE A 39 0.09 -0.55 -5.94
CA ILE A 39 -0.07 -1.86 -5.30
C ILE A 39 -1.13 -2.64 -6.08
N SER A 40 -0.76 -3.83 -6.54
CA SER A 40 -1.68 -4.78 -7.18
C SER A 40 -2.39 -5.61 -6.12
N HIS A 41 -3.72 -5.65 -6.16
CA HIS A 41 -4.56 -6.33 -5.18
C HIS A 41 -5.63 -7.21 -5.82
N ASP A 42 -6.08 -8.20 -5.04
CA ASP A 42 -6.96 -9.27 -5.51
C ASP A 42 -8.38 -9.16 -4.93
N LEU A 43 -8.80 -7.95 -4.54
CA LEU A 43 -10.12 -7.66 -3.96
C LEU A 43 -11.29 -7.80 -4.95
N GLY A 44 -11.04 -7.79 -6.27
CA GLY A 44 -12.08 -7.88 -7.31
C GLY A 44 -13.00 -6.65 -7.40
N ARG A 45 -12.64 -5.55 -6.74
CA ARG A 45 -13.35 -4.26 -6.72
C ARG A 45 -12.36 -3.13 -6.43
N GLU A 46 -12.75 -1.89 -6.74
CA GLU A 46 -11.96 -0.72 -6.35
C GLU A 46 -11.88 -0.64 -4.81
N PRO A 47 -10.67 -0.48 -4.24
CA PRO A 47 -10.52 -0.25 -2.82
C PRO A 47 -11.15 1.08 -2.40
N VAL A 48 -11.87 1.05 -1.29
CA VAL A 48 -12.47 2.24 -0.69
C VAL A 48 -11.50 2.96 0.25
N GLY A 49 -10.43 2.30 0.72
CA GLY A 49 -9.47 2.92 1.63
C GLY A 49 -8.17 2.14 1.85
N CYS A 50 -7.26 2.80 2.57
CA CYS A 50 -6.04 2.19 3.07
C CYS A 50 -5.67 2.73 4.46
N LEU A 51 -4.94 1.94 5.26
CA LEU A 51 -4.51 2.29 6.62
C LEU A 51 -3.13 1.68 6.92
N LEU A 52 -2.27 2.47 7.57
CA LEU A 52 -1.03 1.96 8.16
C LEU A 52 -1.31 1.23 9.47
N GLN A 53 -0.94 -0.05 9.54
CA GLN A 53 -1.10 -0.88 10.74
C GLN A 53 0.15 -0.92 11.60
N LEU A 54 1.33 -1.02 10.96
CA LEU A 54 2.64 -1.00 11.61
C LEU A 54 3.57 -0.10 10.81
N LYS A 55 4.44 0.62 11.50
CA LYS A 55 5.43 1.51 10.90
C LYS A 55 6.66 1.63 11.80
N ASP A 56 7.85 1.59 11.21
CA ASP A 56 9.11 1.81 11.92
C ASP A 56 9.42 3.30 12.14
N ARG A 57 8.68 4.19 11.46
CA ARG A 57 8.81 5.65 11.51
C ARG A 57 7.44 6.33 11.51
N ALA A 58 7.39 7.57 11.98
CA ALA A 58 6.20 8.39 11.80
C ALA A 58 5.92 8.57 10.29
N CYS A 59 4.78 8.05 9.86
CA CYS A 59 4.35 7.96 8.47
C CYS A 59 2.83 8.05 8.43
N ASP A 60 2.31 8.79 7.45
CA ASP A 60 0.92 8.79 7.03
C ASP A 60 0.83 8.24 5.60
N VAL A 61 -0.33 7.74 5.21
CA VAL A 61 -0.60 7.20 3.88
C VAL A 61 -1.78 7.91 3.24
N TYR A 62 -1.66 8.24 1.95
CA TYR A 62 -2.74 8.80 1.14
C TYR A 62 -3.10 7.85 0.00
N LYS A 63 -4.39 7.65 -0.24
CA LYS A 63 -4.91 6.99 -1.45
C LYS A 63 -4.84 7.98 -2.64
N GLY A 64 -4.21 7.55 -3.73
CA GLY A 64 -4.23 8.21 -5.03
C GLY A 64 -5.32 7.66 -5.96
N SER A 65 -5.35 8.16 -7.18
CA SER A 65 -6.29 7.69 -8.21
C SER A 65 -5.80 6.40 -8.84
N THR A 66 -6.71 5.49 -9.16
CA THR A 66 -6.40 4.24 -9.86
C THR A 66 -7.06 4.26 -11.23
N TRP A 67 -6.42 3.61 -12.21
CA TRP A 67 -6.96 3.43 -13.56
C TRP A 67 -7.45 2.00 -13.80
N GLU A 68 -7.17 1.08 -12.88
CA GLU A 68 -7.49 -0.34 -12.98
C GLU A 68 -8.12 -0.84 -11.68
N ILE A 69 -9.16 -1.67 -11.80
CA ILE A 69 -9.95 -2.17 -10.66
C ILE A 69 -9.15 -2.98 -9.64
N ASN A 70 -8.02 -3.55 -10.05
CA ASN A 70 -7.15 -4.40 -9.22
C ASN A 70 -5.86 -3.68 -8.79
N THR A 71 -5.80 -2.36 -8.93
CA THR A 71 -4.66 -1.56 -8.47
C THR A 71 -5.11 -0.41 -7.60
N ILE A 72 -4.25 0.00 -6.69
CA ILE A 72 -4.39 1.23 -5.91
C ILE A 72 -3.07 1.98 -5.93
N GLU A 73 -3.13 3.30 -6.16
CA GLU A 73 -2.00 4.19 -5.93
C GLU A 73 -2.01 4.62 -4.46
N VAL A 74 -0.86 4.54 -3.79
CA VAL A 74 -0.65 5.07 -2.45
C VAL A 74 0.59 5.97 -2.40
N LYS A 75 0.59 6.93 -1.48
CA LYS A 75 1.73 7.81 -1.20
C LYS A 75 2.02 7.80 0.29
N PHE A 76 3.30 7.80 0.65
CA PHE A 76 3.76 7.82 2.04
C PHE A 76 4.45 9.14 2.35
N THR A 77 4.17 9.75 3.50
CA THR A 77 4.77 11.04 3.88
C THR A 77 6.26 10.97 4.22
N ILE A 78 6.83 9.76 4.31
CA ILE A 78 8.22 9.54 4.72
C ILE A 78 8.94 8.60 3.76
N ALA A 79 10.22 8.88 3.56
CA ALA A 79 11.10 8.04 2.76
C ALA A 79 11.67 6.86 3.55
N ASN A 80 11.91 5.76 2.85
CA ASN A 80 12.61 4.56 3.34
C ASN A 80 12.08 3.99 4.66
N ALA A 81 10.76 4.02 4.87
CA ALA A 81 10.13 3.39 6.01
C ALA A 81 9.72 1.95 5.69
N ASN A 82 9.68 1.12 6.72
CA ASN A 82 9.08 -0.20 6.69
C ASN A 82 7.67 -0.12 7.28
N VAL A 83 6.66 -0.51 6.51
CA VAL A 83 5.26 -0.39 6.90
C VAL A 83 4.44 -1.62 6.56
N ASN A 84 3.40 -1.88 7.37
CA ASN A 84 2.29 -2.73 6.96
C ASN A 84 1.09 -1.85 6.61
N ILE A 85 0.56 -2.02 5.41
CA ILE A 85 -0.62 -1.32 4.92
C ILE A 85 -1.77 -2.30 4.73
N ARG A 86 -2.93 -1.97 5.28
CA ARG A 86 -4.20 -2.66 5.02
C ARG A 86 -4.96 -1.92 3.94
N ILE A 87 -5.48 -2.64 2.95
CA ILE A 87 -6.23 -2.13 1.81
C ILE A 87 -7.58 -2.85 1.75
N TRP A 88 -8.66 -2.10 1.56
CA TRP A 88 -10.02 -2.63 1.47
C TRP A 88 -10.91 -1.74 0.63
#